data_AF-A0A2D6G8X0-F1
#
_entry.id   AF-A0A2D6G8X0-F1
#
_cell.length_a   1.000
_cell.length_b   1.000
_cell.length_c   1.000
_cell.angle_alpha   90.00
_cell.angle_beta   90.00
_cell.angle_gamma   90.00
#
_symmetry.space_group_name_H-M   'P 1'
#
loop_
_entity.id
_entity.type
_entity.pdbx_description
1 polymer ?
#
loop_
_entity_poly.entity_id
_entity_poly.type
_entity_poly.pdbx_seq_one_letter_code
_entity_poly.pdbx_strand_id
1 'polypeptide(L)'
;MKKISSKYYKFAGLDFMFDEDENPWFVEANFSSHGIPYVEKTNHKVIKKLIKLLKKNGKDVCYLVGKKRKNIYGSSKWVYDFLKTQINLHYGYFEDNKKSKGSIITKDKNEINPSTIFAYNALDLPLHIRRTFPNKFLNHPKISELVTNKYKLYKIIKNSKVLVPKTYLVKNKDDVSKILKKHKIHNGFVIKPIKGTYGQ
;
A
#
# COMPACT_ATOMS: atom_id res chain seq x y z
N MET A 1 -11.04 5.57 -17.68
CA MET A 1 -10.54 5.20 -16.33
C MET A 1 -10.48 6.45 -15.46
N LYS A 2 -11.10 6.48 -14.27
CA LYS A 2 -10.98 7.62 -13.34
C LYS A 2 -9.52 7.76 -12.86
N LYS A 3 -8.94 8.94 -13.03
CA LYS A 3 -7.57 9.29 -12.59
C LYS A 3 -7.48 9.08 -11.07
N ILE A 4 -6.65 8.16 -10.61
CA ILE A 4 -6.41 7.96 -9.18
C ILE A 4 -5.45 9.08 -8.75
N SER A 5 -5.94 10.00 -7.92
CA SER A 5 -5.17 11.17 -7.46
C SER A 5 -3.97 10.75 -6.59
N SER A 6 -2.85 11.46 -6.73
CA SER A 6 -1.64 11.31 -5.90
C SER A 6 -1.91 11.42 -4.39
N LYS A 7 -3.04 12.03 -3.98
CA LYS A 7 -3.48 12.13 -2.58
C LYS A 7 -3.69 10.78 -1.87
N TYR A 8 -3.74 9.67 -2.62
CA TYR A 8 -3.99 8.33 -2.11
C TYR A 8 -2.73 7.46 -1.92
N TYR A 9 -1.53 7.94 -2.29
CA TYR A 9 -0.26 7.19 -2.29
C TYR A 9 0.65 7.50 -1.08
N LYS A 10 0.11 7.58 0.13
CA LYS A 10 0.88 8.07 1.28
C LYS A 10 1.84 7.03 1.88
N PHE A 11 1.66 5.74 1.58
CA PHE A 11 2.59 4.67 1.94
C PHE A 11 2.73 3.60 0.86
N ALA A 12 3.04 4.02 -0.37
CA ALA A 12 3.61 3.11 -1.35
C ALA A 12 5.13 3.20 -1.25
N GLY A 13 5.81 2.06 -1.08
CA GLY A 13 7.24 1.95 -1.34
C GLY A 13 7.42 1.94 -2.85
N LEU A 14 8.45 2.62 -3.35
CA LEU A 14 8.78 2.64 -4.76
C LEU A 14 10.19 2.10 -4.90
N ASP A 15 10.31 1.01 -5.63
CA ASP A 15 11.58 0.36 -5.88
C ASP A 15 12.06 0.78 -7.26
N PHE A 16 13.33 1.19 -7.31
CA PHE A 16 14.00 1.63 -8.52
C PHE A 16 15.26 0.80 -8.73
N MET A 17 15.64 0.62 -9.99
CA MET A 17 16.99 0.22 -10.39
C MET A 17 17.63 1.38 -11.12
N PHE A 18 18.95 1.48 -11.08
CA PHE A 18 19.70 2.51 -11.80
C PHE A 18 20.43 1.85 -12.97
N ASP A 19 20.45 2.51 -14.13
CA ASP A 19 21.28 2.08 -15.26
C ASP A 19 22.72 2.60 -15.11
N GLU A 20 23.57 2.29 -16.11
CA GLU A 20 24.99 2.66 -16.11
C GLU A 20 25.22 4.19 -16.11
N ASP A 21 24.21 4.95 -16.54
CA ASP A 21 24.20 6.42 -16.58
C ASP A 21 23.51 7.03 -15.34
N GLU A 22 23.28 6.24 -14.29
CA GLU A 22 22.59 6.62 -13.05
C GLU A 22 21.12 7.09 -13.23
N ASN A 23 20.46 6.74 -14.33
CA ASN A 23 19.05 7.05 -14.51
C ASN A 23 18.17 6.07 -13.71
N PRO A 24 17.16 6.57 -12.96
CA PRO A 24 16.28 5.70 -12.18
C PRO A 24 15.18 5.08 -13.05
N TRP A 25 15.14 3.76 -13.08
CA TRP A 25 14.10 2.94 -13.70
C TRP A 25 13.16 2.39 -12.63
N PHE A 26 11.87 2.68 -12.77
CA PHE A 26 10.85 2.19 -11.86
C PHE A 26 10.67 0.67 -12.02
N VAL A 27 10.81 -0.05 -10.91
CA VAL A 27 10.73 -1.51 -10.85
C VAL A 27 9.40 -1.96 -10.24
N GLU A 28 9.01 -1.47 -9.07
CA GLU A 28 7.72 -1.83 -8.50
C GLU A 28 7.26 -0.82 -7.46
N ALA A 29 5.95 -0.82 -7.19
CA ALA A 29 5.42 -0.18 -6.01
C ALA A 29 4.97 -1.28 -5.06
N ASN A 30 5.36 -1.16 -3.80
CA ASN A 30 5.00 -2.09 -2.76
C ASN A 30 4.11 -1.41 -1.73
N PHE A 31 3.21 -2.17 -1.11
CA PHE A 31 2.45 -1.65 0.04
C PHE A 31 3.39 -1.60 1.25
N SER A 32 3.85 -0.40 1.63
CA SER A 32 4.99 -0.23 2.55
C SER A 32 4.60 0.16 3.98
N SER A 33 3.36 -0.09 4.42
CA SER A 33 3.04 0.07 5.85
C SER A 33 3.95 -0.78 6.74
N HIS A 34 4.42 -1.93 6.24
CA HIS A 34 5.40 -2.80 6.88
C HIS A 34 6.83 -2.23 6.92
N GLY A 35 7.13 -1.18 6.14
CA GLY A 35 8.40 -0.46 6.16
C GLY A 35 8.48 0.57 7.29
N ILE A 36 7.33 1.02 7.81
CA ILE A 36 7.23 2.00 8.91
C ILE A 36 8.08 1.58 10.13
N PRO A 37 8.07 0.31 10.60
CA PRO A 37 8.94 -0.18 11.68
C PRO A 37 10.43 0.09 11.51
N TYR A 38 10.92 0.11 10.27
CA TYR A 38 12.33 0.37 9.98
C TYR A 38 12.65 1.87 9.90
N VAL A 39 11.62 2.73 9.85
CA VAL A 39 11.76 4.19 9.89
C VAL A 39 12.13 4.67 11.30
N GLU A 40 11.80 3.90 12.35
CA GLU A 40 12.15 4.19 13.75
C GLU A 40 13.66 4.41 13.95
N LYS A 41 14.49 3.72 13.16
CA LYS A 41 15.96 3.78 13.29
C LYS A 41 16.63 4.87 12.45
N THR A 42 15.96 5.49 11.48
CA THR A 42 16.67 6.29 10.45
C THR A 42 16.01 7.59 10.02
N ASN A 43 14.69 7.83 10.20
CA ASN A 43 14.11 9.05 9.61
C ASN A 43 12.79 9.58 10.23
N HIS A 44 12.92 10.43 11.26
CA HIS A 44 11.80 11.14 11.88
C HIS A 44 10.96 12.02 10.91
N LYS A 45 11.49 12.40 9.74
CA LYS A 45 10.78 13.31 8.80
C LYS A 45 9.51 12.68 8.20
N VAL A 46 9.53 11.39 7.88
CA VAL A 46 8.37 10.70 7.27
C VAL A 46 7.23 10.56 8.29
N ILE A 47 7.55 10.16 9.51
CA ILE A 47 6.59 10.03 10.60
C ILE A 47 6.00 11.39 10.98
N LYS A 48 6.80 12.46 11.04
CA LYS A 48 6.30 13.83 11.27
C LYS A 48 5.32 14.27 10.17
N LYS A 49 5.61 13.97 8.90
CA LYS A 49 4.69 14.23 7.78
C LYS A 49 3.39 13.44 7.91
N LEU A 50 3.46 12.18 8.32
CA LEU A 50 2.30 11.35 8.61
C LEU A 50 1.43 11.97 9.71
N ILE A 51 2.02 12.35 10.85
CA ILE A 51 1.29 12.99 11.95
C ILE A 51 0.59 14.27 11.47
N LYS A 52 1.31 15.15 10.78
CA LYS A 52 0.76 16.40 10.24
C LYS A 52 -0.45 16.13 9.34
N LEU A 53 -0.34 15.08 8.53
CA LEU A 53 -1.41 14.67 7.63
C LEU A 53 -2.61 14.09 8.36
N LEU A 54 -2.39 13.25 9.37
CA LEU A 54 -3.45 12.68 10.20
C LEU A 54 -4.20 13.78 10.96
N LYS A 55 -3.49 14.73 11.56
CA LYS A 55 -4.06 15.92 12.21
C LYS A 55 -4.91 16.77 11.25
N LYS A 56 -4.45 16.94 10.00
CA LYS A 56 -5.18 17.71 8.98
C LYS A 56 -6.49 17.06 8.55
N ASN A 57 -6.56 15.72 8.56
CA ASN A 57 -7.72 14.98 8.09
C ASN A 57 -8.82 14.77 9.15
N GLY A 58 -8.71 15.41 10.32
CA GLY A 58 -9.75 15.47 11.35
C GLY A 58 -9.28 14.95 12.72
N LYS A 59 -10.19 15.01 13.70
CA LYS A 59 -9.86 14.76 15.11
C LYS A 59 -9.81 13.26 15.45
N ASP A 60 -10.65 12.43 14.81
CA ASP A 60 -10.78 11.03 15.18
C ASP A 60 -10.19 10.12 14.10
N VAL A 61 -8.97 9.64 14.38
CA VAL A 61 -8.28 8.68 13.52
C VAL A 61 -8.49 7.28 14.07
N CYS A 62 -8.86 6.33 13.23
CA CYS A 62 -8.94 4.92 13.59
C CYS A 62 -7.78 4.14 12.96
N TYR A 63 -6.95 3.53 13.80
CA TYR A 63 -5.94 2.55 13.43
C TYR A 63 -6.57 1.15 13.41
N LEU A 64 -6.68 0.57 12.21
CA LEU A 64 -7.29 -0.74 12.04
C LEU A 64 -6.27 -1.81 11.63
N VAL A 65 -6.34 -2.95 12.29
CA VAL A 65 -5.49 -4.11 12.02
C VAL A 65 -6.30 -5.42 11.97
N GLY A 66 -5.76 -6.44 11.33
CA GLY A 66 -6.32 -7.79 11.36
C GLY A 66 -5.81 -8.58 12.56
N LYS A 67 -6.70 -9.30 13.26
CA LYS A 67 -6.36 -10.18 14.40
C LYS A 67 -5.41 -11.31 14.02
N LYS A 68 -5.53 -11.85 12.81
CA LYS A 68 -4.82 -13.07 12.37
C LYS A 68 -3.31 -12.90 12.16
N ARG A 69 -2.78 -11.68 12.08
CA ARG A 69 -1.33 -11.44 11.90
C ARG A 69 -0.62 -11.12 13.22
N LYS A 70 -0.70 -12.03 14.20
CA LYS A 70 -0.10 -11.87 15.55
C LYS A 70 1.40 -11.56 15.51
N ASN A 71 2.19 -12.10 14.57
CA ASN A 71 3.63 -11.82 14.49
C ASN A 71 3.99 -10.44 13.90
N ILE A 72 3.01 -9.74 13.30
CA ILE A 72 3.15 -8.34 12.88
C ILE A 72 2.85 -7.39 14.05
N TYR A 73 2.35 -7.88 15.21
CA TYR A 73 2.06 -7.03 16.36
C TYR A 73 3.26 -6.27 16.89
N GLY A 74 4.48 -6.82 16.85
CA GLY A 74 5.66 -6.06 17.28
C GLY A 74 5.83 -4.77 16.45
N SER A 75 5.58 -4.88 15.14
CA SER A 75 5.79 -3.82 14.17
C SER A 75 4.58 -2.89 13.99
N SER A 76 3.35 -3.37 14.21
CA SER A 76 2.15 -2.52 14.17
C SER A 76 1.85 -1.84 15.50
N LYS A 77 2.25 -2.42 16.63
CA LYS A 77 1.99 -1.90 17.98
C LYS A 77 2.82 -0.65 18.25
N TRP A 78 4.11 -0.63 17.93
CA TRP A 78 4.91 0.57 18.16
C TRP A 78 4.42 1.77 17.32
N VAL A 79 3.99 1.56 16.06
CA VAL A 79 3.41 2.63 15.23
C VAL A 79 2.19 3.23 15.90
N TYR A 80 1.29 2.37 16.39
CA TYR A 80 0.12 2.79 17.14
C TYR A 80 0.52 3.52 18.43
N ASP A 81 1.41 2.93 19.23
CA ASP A 81 1.87 3.47 20.51
C ASP A 81 2.59 4.81 20.34
N PHE A 82 3.31 5.01 19.24
CA PHE A 82 3.92 6.29 18.92
C PHE A 82 2.88 7.31 18.47
N LEU A 83 2.02 6.95 17.51
CA LEU A 83 1.01 7.87 16.98
C LEU A 83 0.00 8.30 18.05
N LYS A 84 -0.43 7.41 18.96
CA LYS A 84 -1.36 7.76 20.05
C LYS A 84 -0.81 8.83 21.00
N THR A 85 0.52 8.99 21.11
CA THR A 85 1.12 10.10 21.90
C THR A 85 0.98 11.45 21.21
N GLN A 86 0.66 11.47 19.91
CA GLN A 86 0.72 12.66 19.07
C GLN A 86 -0.66 13.10 18.55
N ILE A 87 -1.64 12.19 18.49
CA ILE A 87 -2.99 12.40 17.96
C ILE A 87 -4.03 11.56 18.73
N ASN A 88 -5.29 11.99 18.72
CA ASN A 88 -6.39 11.16 19.20
C ASN A 88 -6.58 9.97 18.26
N LEU A 89 -6.11 8.80 18.70
CA LEU A 89 -6.03 7.59 17.90
C LEU A 89 -6.82 6.48 18.56
N HIS A 90 -7.84 6.00 17.87
CA HIS A 90 -8.59 4.83 18.27
C HIS A 90 -8.00 3.58 17.62
N TYR A 91 -8.04 2.46 18.33
CA TYR A 91 -7.57 1.18 17.83
C TYR A 91 -8.74 0.24 17.58
N GLY A 92 -8.75 -0.50 16.47
CA GLY A 92 -9.81 -1.47 16.18
C GLY A 92 -9.33 -2.65 15.34
N TYR A 93 -10.15 -3.70 15.32
CA TYR A 93 -9.89 -4.91 14.54
C TYR A 93 -10.85 -5.03 13.36
N PHE A 94 -10.34 -5.44 12.19
CA PHE A 94 -11.19 -5.69 11.03
C PHE A 94 -12.28 -6.73 11.34
N GLU A 95 -11.94 -7.78 12.08
CA GLU A 95 -12.79 -8.92 12.37
C GLU A 95 -13.95 -8.58 13.31
N ASP A 96 -13.81 -7.53 14.13
CA ASP A 96 -14.86 -7.06 15.04
C ASP A 96 -15.87 -6.16 14.32
N ASN A 97 -15.54 -5.69 13.13
CA ASN A 97 -16.30 -4.74 12.34
C ASN A 97 -17.02 -5.39 11.15
N LYS A 98 -17.37 -6.68 11.26
CA LYS A 98 -18.03 -7.47 10.19
C LYS A 98 -19.38 -6.90 9.75
N LYS A 99 -20.11 -6.28 10.67
CA LYS A 99 -21.47 -5.77 10.46
C LYS A 99 -21.57 -4.24 10.53
N SER A 100 -20.44 -3.53 10.50
CA SER A 100 -20.41 -2.06 10.61
C SER A 100 -21.23 -1.37 9.53
N LYS A 101 -22.12 -0.48 9.96
CA LYS A 101 -22.94 0.41 9.12
C LYS A 101 -22.61 1.86 9.45
N GLY A 102 -21.49 2.36 8.92
CA GLY A 102 -21.10 3.76 9.05
C GLY A 102 -20.28 4.12 10.31
N SER A 103 -20.03 3.15 11.18
CA SER A 103 -19.23 3.29 12.40
C SER A 103 -18.26 2.13 12.59
N ILE A 104 -17.27 2.31 13.46
CA ILE A 104 -16.26 1.31 13.81
C ILE A 104 -16.32 1.04 15.31
N ILE A 105 -16.40 -0.24 15.65
CA ILE A 105 -16.18 -0.75 17.00
C ILE A 105 -14.67 -0.82 17.25
N THR A 106 -14.24 -0.04 18.22
CA THR A 106 -12.86 -0.01 18.72
C THR A 106 -12.57 -1.23 19.60
N LYS A 107 -11.30 -1.48 19.91
CA LYS A 107 -10.87 -2.55 20.83
C LYS A 107 -11.49 -2.38 22.21
N ASP A 108 -11.70 -1.14 22.64
CA ASP A 108 -12.31 -0.80 23.93
C ASP A 108 -13.85 -0.82 23.86
N LYS A 109 -14.43 -1.40 22.80
CA LYS A 109 -15.88 -1.57 22.58
C LYS A 109 -16.66 -0.27 22.33
N ASN A 110 -15.98 0.87 22.26
CA ASN A 110 -16.61 2.12 21.84
C ASN A 110 -16.90 2.10 20.34
N GLU A 111 -18.04 2.68 19.96
CA GLU A 111 -18.42 2.90 18.57
C GLU A 111 -18.01 4.31 18.14
N ILE A 112 -17.26 4.42 17.04
CA ILE A 112 -16.76 5.70 16.53
C ILE A 112 -17.08 5.88 15.05
N ASN A 113 -17.20 7.12 14.59
CA ASN A 113 -17.32 7.44 13.17
C ASN A 113 -16.06 8.18 12.71
N PRO A 114 -14.94 7.48 12.44
CA PRO A 114 -13.64 8.11 12.28
C PRO A 114 -13.62 9.03 11.05
N SER A 115 -12.91 10.15 11.10
CA SER A 115 -12.69 10.98 9.91
C SER A 115 -11.65 10.33 8.99
N THR A 116 -10.70 9.61 9.57
CA THR A 116 -9.63 8.90 8.85
C THR A 116 -9.43 7.49 9.40
N ILE A 117 -9.23 6.53 8.51
CA ILE A 117 -8.87 5.16 8.84
C ILE A 117 -7.46 4.88 8.34
N PHE A 118 -6.55 4.58 9.24
CA PHE A 118 -5.23 4.04 8.93
C PHE A 118 -5.27 2.51 9.05
N ALA A 119 -5.50 1.83 7.93
CA ALA A 119 -5.46 0.38 7.85
C ALA A 119 -4.02 -0.11 7.64
N TYR A 120 -3.34 -0.54 8.70
CA TYR A 120 -1.93 -0.94 8.65
C TYR A 120 -1.71 -2.18 7.76
N ASN A 121 -2.64 -3.13 7.76
CA ASN A 121 -2.60 -4.32 6.90
C ASN A 121 -3.72 -4.26 5.84
N ALA A 122 -3.72 -3.23 4.99
CA ALA A 122 -4.82 -2.98 4.05
C ALA A 122 -5.06 -4.13 3.03
N LEU A 123 -4.08 -5.00 2.79
CA LEU A 123 -4.26 -6.19 1.95
C LEU A 123 -5.33 -7.14 2.50
N ASP A 124 -5.38 -7.32 3.81
CA ASP A 124 -6.36 -8.19 4.48
C ASP A 124 -7.68 -7.49 4.78
N LEU A 125 -7.79 -6.19 4.45
CA LEU A 125 -8.96 -5.39 4.79
C LEU A 125 -10.21 -5.98 4.12
N PRO A 126 -11.22 -6.45 4.88
CA PRO A 126 -12.42 -7.06 4.33
C PRO A 126 -13.18 -6.12 3.39
N LEU A 127 -13.77 -6.68 2.34
CA LEU A 127 -14.45 -5.91 1.29
C LEU A 127 -15.61 -5.06 1.84
N HIS A 128 -16.35 -5.54 2.83
CA HIS A 128 -17.45 -4.79 3.42
C HIS A 128 -16.94 -3.52 4.11
N ILE A 129 -15.83 -3.59 4.86
CA ILE A 129 -15.21 -2.40 5.49
C ILE A 129 -14.77 -1.38 4.42
N ARG A 130 -14.19 -1.85 3.31
CA ARG A 130 -13.81 -0.98 2.17
C ARG A 130 -15.02 -0.25 1.59
N ARG A 131 -16.16 -0.94 1.47
CA ARG A 131 -17.41 -0.40 0.91
C ARG A 131 -18.12 0.55 1.86
N THR A 132 -18.06 0.29 3.17
CA THR A 132 -18.66 1.17 4.19
C THR A 132 -17.90 2.49 4.31
N PHE A 133 -16.57 2.49 4.12
CA PHE A 133 -15.73 3.67 4.36
C PHE A 133 -14.83 4.09 3.18
N PRO A 134 -15.33 4.16 1.94
CA PRO A 134 -14.49 4.22 0.74
C PRO A 134 -13.53 5.42 0.71
N ASN A 135 -13.93 6.55 1.30
CA ASN A 135 -13.17 7.80 1.27
C ASN A 135 -12.43 8.14 2.56
N LYS A 136 -12.52 7.28 3.59
CA LYS A 136 -11.92 7.55 4.90
C LYS A 136 -10.53 6.94 5.05
N PHE A 137 -10.15 6.00 4.20
CA PHE A 137 -8.83 5.38 4.30
C PHE A 137 -7.71 6.35 3.91
N LEU A 138 -6.68 6.42 4.75
CA LEU A 138 -5.47 7.19 4.52
C LEU A 138 -4.77 6.79 3.22
N ASN A 139 -4.68 5.48 2.97
CA ASN A 139 -4.39 4.89 1.67
C ASN A 139 -5.67 4.19 1.18
N HIS A 140 -6.21 4.64 0.05
CA HIS A 140 -7.42 4.04 -0.49
C HIS A 140 -7.16 2.54 -0.79
N PRO A 141 -8.07 1.59 -0.46
CA PRO A 141 -7.84 0.15 -0.64
C PRO A 141 -7.49 -0.27 -2.08
N LYS A 142 -8.05 0.41 -3.08
CA LYS A 142 -7.66 0.28 -4.50
C LYS A 142 -6.16 0.49 -4.78
N ILE A 143 -5.45 1.23 -3.94
CA ILE A 143 -4.00 1.40 -4.05
C ILE A 143 -3.32 0.07 -3.74
N SER A 144 -3.74 -0.62 -2.67
CA SER A 144 -3.22 -1.96 -2.34
C SER A 144 -3.47 -2.97 -3.47
N GLU A 145 -4.65 -2.91 -4.12
CA GLU A 145 -4.95 -3.72 -5.31
C GLU A 145 -4.09 -3.35 -6.53
N LEU A 146 -3.71 -2.07 -6.67
CA LEU A 146 -2.89 -1.60 -7.77
C LEU A 146 -1.42 -1.99 -7.58
N VAL A 147 -0.85 -1.73 -6.40
CA VAL A 147 0.56 -2.00 -6.10
C VAL A 147 0.85 -3.50 -6.13
N THR A 148 -0.12 -4.34 -5.81
CA THR A 148 0.01 -5.81 -5.94
C THR A 148 -0.12 -6.34 -7.36
N ASN A 149 -0.55 -5.53 -8.34
CA ASN A 149 -0.65 -5.95 -9.74
C ASN A 149 0.41 -5.23 -10.57
N LYS A 150 1.58 -5.86 -10.70
CA LYS A 150 2.77 -5.28 -11.35
C LYS A 150 2.47 -4.84 -12.78
N TYR A 151 1.79 -5.67 -13.56
CA TYR A 151 1.48 -5.33 -14.96
C TYR A 151 0.54 -4.14 -15.10
N LYS A 152 -0.52 -4.07 -14.28
CA LYS A 152 -1.45 -2.94 -14.29
C LYS A 152 -0.76 -1.65 -13.83
N LEU A 153 0.11 -1.75 -12.84
CA LEU A 153 0.90 -0.64 -12.34
C LEU A 153 1.82 -0.07 -13.43
N TYR A 154 2.58 -0.91 -14.12
CA TYR A 154 3.42 -0.47 -15.24
C TYR A 154 2.62 0.19 -16.36
N LYS A 155 1.43 -0.33 -16.70
CA LYS A 155 0.55 0.33 -17.68
C LYS A 155 0.13 1.74 -17.28
N ILE A 156 -0.07 1.99 -15.98
CA ILE A 156 -0.41 3.32 -15.49
C ILE A 156 0.81 4.25 -15.50
N ILE A 157 1.97 3.75 -15.04
CA ILE A 157 3.19 4.56 -14.89
C ILE A 157 3.86 4.84 -16.24
N LYS A 158 3.67 3.98 -17.25
CA LYS A 158 4.18 4.21 -18.61
C LYS A 158 3.71 5.55 -19.21
N ASN A 159 2.58 6.09 -18.75
CA ASN A 159 2.06 7.39 -19.16
C ASN A 159 2.58 8.56 -18.29
N SER A 160 3.57 8.33 -17.44
CA SER A 160 4.22 9.33 -16.60
C SER A 160 5.61 9.68 -17.15
N LYS A 161 6.30 10.64 -16.51
CA LYS A 161 7.68 11.00 -16.84
C LYS A 161 8.72 10.00 -16.32
N VAL A 162 8.30 8.96 -15.62
CA VAL A 162 9.20 7.97 -15.00
C VAL A 162 9.58 6.91 -16.03
N LEU A 163 10.87 6.55 -16.08
CA LEU A 163 11.35 5.47 -16.92
C LEU A 163 10.80 4.13 -16.40
N VAL A 164 10.21 3.34 -17.29
CA VAL A 164 9.67 2.01 -16.98
C VAL A 164 10.24 1.01 -17.99
N PRO A 165 10.77 -0.14 -17.54
CA PRO A 165 11.26 -1.16 -18.45
C PRO A 165 10.18 -1.62 -19.44
N LYS A 166 10.58 -1.95 -20.66
CA LYS A 166 9.67 -2.59 -21.63
C LYS A 166 9.12 -3.87 -20.99
N THR A 167 7.80 -3.89 -20.80
CA THR A 167 7.12 -4.96 -20.07
C THR A 167 6.05 -5.61 -20.94
N TYR A 168 5.98 -6.94 -20.87
CA TYR A 168 5.01 -7.75 -21.59
C TYR A 168 4.26 -8.67 -20.62
N LEU A 169 2.98 -8.92 -20.90
CA LEU A 169 2.20 -9.92 -20.19
C LEU A 169 2.35 -11.26 -20.90
N VAL A 170 2.77 -12.29 -20.16
CA VAL A 170 2.87 -13.67 -20.65
C VAL A 170 1.99 -14.57 -19.80
N LYS A 171 1.30 -15.52 -20.43
CA LYS A 171 0.47 -16.52 -19.74
C LYS A 171 1.08 -17.92 -19.79
N ASN A 172 1.94 -18.17 -20.78
CA ASN A 172 2.56 -19.46 -21.02
C ASN A 172 3.92 -19.30 -21.71
N LYS A 173 4.61 -20.43 -21.95
CA LYS A 173 5.92 -20.49 -22.60
C LYS A 173 5.89 -20.00 -24.06
N ASP A 174 4.77 -20.18 -24.75
CA ASP A 174 4.62 -19.76 -26.15
C ASP A 174 4.59 -18.24 -26.28
N ASP A 175 3.91 -17.55 -25.35
CA ASP A 175 3.90 -16.09 -25.28
C ASP A 175 5.33 -15.53 -25.11
N VAL A 176 6.11 -16.14 -24.22
CA VAL A 176 7.52 -15.78 -23.99
C VAL A 176 8.30 -15.93 -25.30
N SER A 177 8.19 -17.08 -25.95
CA SER A 177 8.91 -17.36 -27.20
C SER A 177 8.56 -16.37 -28.32
N LYS A 178 7.27 -16.00 -28.45
CA LYS A 178 6.81 -15.00 -29.42
C LYS A 178 7.37 -13.61 -29.13
N ILE A 179 7.39 -13.19 -27.87
CA ILE A 179 7.91 -11.89 -27.45
C ILE A 179 9.41 -11.79 -27.69
N LEU A 180 10.18 -12.80 -27.30
CA LEU A 180 11.63 -12.82 -27.49
C LEU A 180 12.01 -12.69 -28.97
N LYS A 181 11.35 -13.45 -29.85
CA LYS A 181 11.55 -13.37 -31.31
C LYS A 181 11.15 -12.00 -31.86
N LYS A 182 9.95 -11.51 -31.51
CA LYS A 182 9.41 -10.25 -32.05
C LYS A 182 10.25 -9.03 -31.65
N HIS A 183 10.74 -9.00 -30.41
CA HIS A 183 11.39 -7.82 -29.84
C HIS A 183 12.92 -7.90 -29.81
N LYS A 184 13.51 -8.98 -30.34
CA LYS A 184 14.98 -9.17 -30.41
C LYS A 184 15.64 -8.92 -29.05
N ILE A 185 15.11 -9.55 -28.01
CA ILE A 185 15.61 -9.38 -26.64
C ILE A 185 16.84 -10.29 -26.48
N HIS A 186 18.03 -9.69 -26.43
CA HIS A 186 19.31 -10.40 -26.38
C HIS A 186 20.05 -10.24 -25.03
N ASN A 187 19.80 -9.16 -24.30
CA ASN A 187 20.58 -8.80 -23.09
C ASN A 187 19.94 -9.27 -21.78
N GLY A 188 19.25 -10.42 -21.82
CA GLY A 188 18.52 -10.97 -20.67
C GLY A 188 17.17 -10.28 -20.39
N PHE A 189 16.39 -10.88 -19.50
CA PHE A 189 15.09 -10.39 -19.07
C PHE A 189 14.72 -10.97 -17.70
N VAL A 190 13.80 -10.31 -17.00
CA VAL A 190 13.29 -10.78 -15.71
C VAL A 190 11.85 -11.24 -15.88
N ILE A 191 11.52 -12.45 -15.42
CA ILE A 191 10.15 -12.92 -15.29
C ILE A 191 9.69 -12.64 -13.85
N LYS A 192 8.56 -11.95 -13.70
CA LYS A 192 7.91 -11.72 -12.40
C LYS A 192 6.46 -12.19 -12.45
N PRO A 193 5.92 -12.78 -11.36
CA PRO A 193 4.49 -13.07 -11.27
C PRO A 193 3.68 -11.77 -11.29
N ILE A 194 2.48 -11.80 -11.90
CA ILE A 194 1.60 -10.63 -12.05
C ILE A 194 1.19 -10.06 -10.69
N LYS A 195 0.91 -10.98 -9.75
CA LYS A 195 0.53 -10.69 -8.37
C LYS A 195 1.55 -11.32 -7.44
N GLY A 196 1.66 -10.76 -6.23
CA GLY A 196 2.45 -11.33 -5.15
C GLY A 196 3.45 -10.34 -4.55
N THR A 197 3.93 -10.68 -3.37
CA THR A 197 4.94 -9.95 -2.59
C THR A 197 6.07 -10.91 -2.26
N TYR A 198 7.31 -10.44 -2.15
CA TYR A 198 8.48 -11.29 -1.84
C TYR A 198 8.81 -12.39 -2.86
N GLY A 199 8.48 -12.17 -4.14
CA GLY A 199 8.83 -13.11 -5.22
C GLY A 199 7.96 -14.36 -5.35
N GLN A 200 6.89 -14.47 -4.55
CA GLN A 200 5.84 -15.50 -4.67
C GLN A 200 4.76 -15.12 -5.68
#